data_AF-A0A7N2LKU5-F1
#
_entry.id   AF-A0A7N2LKU5-F1
#
_cell.length_a   1.000
_cell.length_b   1.000
_cell.length_c   1.000
_cell.angle_alpha   90.00
_cell.angle_beta   90.00
_cell.angle_gamma   90.00
#
_symmetry.space_group_name_H-M   'P 1'
#
loop_
_entity.id
_entity.type
_entity.pdbx_description
1 polymer ?
#
loop_
_entity_poly.entity_id
_entity_poly.type
_entity_poly.pdbx_seq_one_letter_code
_entity_poly.pdbx_strand_id
1 'polypeptide(L)'
;MILHGKDVEHHNIENDMMMSQEVTYRPHPSGDGVPKDTNMIAVVSIGFVKDAKYHIDVQGFNVYHKARLIKPFWWLWNAAGSDGCGVIGIVFALKF
;
A
#
# COMPACT_ATOMS: atom_id res chain seq x y z
N MET A 1 -16.33 4.15 14.36
CA MET A 1 -15.54 3.59 15.50
C MET A 1 -15.37 4.71 16.50
N ILE A 2 -15.60 4.51 17.81
CA ILE A 2 -15.59 5.64 18.76
C ILE A 2 -14.24 5.71 19.46
N LEU A 3 -13.53 6.83 19.32
CA LEU A 3 -12.30 7.14 20.01
C LEU A 3 -12.53 8.35 20.92
N HIS A 4 -12.34 8.18 22.23
CA HIS A 4 -12.59 9.24 23.23
C HIS A 4 -13.97 9.91 23.13
N GLY A 5 -15.02 9.12 22.84
CA GLY A 5 -16.40 9.63 22.73
C GLY A 5 -16.71 10.38 21.43
N LYS A 6 -15.76 10.46 20.49
CA LYS A 6 -15.97 11.00 19.14
C LYS A 6 -15.95 9.87 18.11
N ASP A 7 -16.82 9.95 17.12
CA ASP A 7 -16.78 9.01 16.02
C ASP A 7 -15.57 9.29 15.12
N VAL A 8 -14.90 8.21 14.71
CA VAL A 8 -13.73 8.24 13.83
C VAL A 8 -14.21 8.09 12.40
N GLU A 9 -13.97 9.11 11.59
CA GLU A 9 -14.24 9.08 10.15
C GLU A 9 -13.33 8.05 9.47
N HIS A 10 -13.95 7.14 8.71
CA HIS A 10 -13.21 6.17 7.92
C HIS A 10 -12.69 6.83 6.65
N HIS A 11 -11.40 6.66 6.41
CA HIS A 11 -10.72 7.23 5.27
C HIS A 11 -10.13 6.14 4.38
N ASN A 12 -10.29 6.27 3.06
CA ASN A 12 -9.63 5.40 2.09
C ASN A 12 -8.41 6.10 1.52
N ILE A 13 -7.23 5.54 1.73
CA ILE A 13 -5.94 6.07 1.27
C ILE A 13 -5.89 6.18 -0.27
N GLU A 14 -6.65 5.37 -1.02
CA GLU A 14 -6.75 5.51 -2.47
C GLU A 14 -7.26 6.89 -2.89
N ASN A 15 -8.12 7.51 -2.08
CA ASN A 15 -8.64 8.85 -2.36
C ASN A 15 -7.57 9.94 -2.24
N ASP A 16 -6.44 9.66 -1.60
CA ASP A 16 -5.33 10.60 -1.45
C ASP A 16 -4.35 10.52 -2.63
N MET A 17 -4.54 9.58 -3.55
CA MET A 17 -3.64 9.37 -4.67
C MET A 17 -3.97 10.29 -5.85
N MET A 18 -2.93 10.76 -6.53
CA MET A 18 -2.96 11.34 -7.86
C MET A 18 -1.99 10.60 -8.79
N MET A 19 -2.28 10.62 -10.09
CA MET A 19 -1.49 9.90 -11.10
C MET A 19 -1.33 8.42 -10.74
N SER A 20 -2.41 7.80 -10.27
CA SER A 20 -2.40 6.42 -9.79
C SER A 20 -2.28 5.42 -10.93
N GLN A 21 -1.48 4.38 -10.73
CA GLN A 21 -1.34 3.24 -11.60
C GLN A 21 -1.63 1.96 -10.81
N GLU A 22 -2.41 1.07 -11.42
CA GLU A 22 -2.66 -0.27 -10.88
C GLU A 22 -1.75 -1.29 -11.59
N VAL A 23 -1.10 -2.13 -10.80
CA VAL A 23 -0.22 -3.21 -11.25
C VAL A 23 -0.62 -4.49 -10.55
N THR A 24 -0.71 -5.58 -11.30
CA THR A 24 -0.96 -6.91 -10.75
C THR A 24 0.36 -7.65 -10.54
N TYR A 25 0.66 -8.02 -9.29
CA TYR A 25 1.78 -8.88 -8.95
C TYR A 25 1.34 -10.33 -8.80
N ARG A 26 2.04 -11.23 -9.50
CA ARG A 26 1.86 -12.67 -9.41
C ARG A 26 3.15 -13.30 -8.87
N PRO A 27 3.20 -13.65 -7.58
CA PRO A 27 4.36 -14.30 -7.01
C PRO A 27 4.60 -15.65 -7.68
N HIS A 28 5.85 -15.91 -8.07
CA HIS A 28 6.23 -17.21 -8.59
C HIS A 28 6.48 -18.16 -7.42
N PRO A 29 5.84 -19.35 -7.39
CA PRO A 29 6.03 -20.32 -6.31
C PRO A 29 7.36 -21.06 -6.48
N SER A 30 8.48 -20.36 -6.25
CA SER A 30 9.82 -20.98 -6.22
C SER A 30 10.48 -20.64 -4.89
N GLY A 31 10.35 -21.56 -3.94
CA GLY A 31 11.02 -21.53 -2.63
C GLY A 31 10.47 -22.62 -1.71
N ASP A 32 11.36 -23.31 -1.00
CA ASP A 32 10.96 -24.30 0.01
C ASP A 32 10.16 -23.61 1.13
N GLY A 33 8.90 -24.03 1.31
CA GLY A 33 8.01 -23.56 2.37
C GLY A 33 6.91 -22.57 1.96
N VAL A 34 6.81 -22.17 0.68
CA VAL A 34 5.70 -21.33 0.19
C VAL A 34 4.50 -22.20 -0.18
N PRO A 35 3.26 -21.87 0.25
CA PRO A 35 2.06 -22.56 -0.20
C PRO A 35 2.01 -22.62 -1.73
N LYS A 36 1.77 -23.81 -2.29
CA LYS A 36 1.70 -24.08 -3.75
C LYS A 36 0.45 -23.47 -4.41
N ASP A 37 -0.12 -22.41 -3.84
CA ASP A 37 -1.25 -21.72 -4.45
C ASP A 37 -0.76 -20.87 -5.62
N THR A 38 -0.75 -21.49 -6.79
CA THR A 38 -0.36 -20.91 -8.08
C THR A 38 -1.26 -19.77 -8.54
N ASN A 39 -2.37 -19.52 -7.83
CA ASN A 39 -3.36 -18.49 -8.11
C ASN A 39 -3.29 -17.28 -7.15
N MET A 40 -2.23 -17.14 -6.35
CA MET A 40 -2.05 -15.95 -5.52
C MET A 40 -1.84 -14.73 -6.43
N ILE A 41 -2.64 -13.68 -6.21
CA ILE A 41 -2.57 -12.43 -6.94
C ILE A 41 -2.58 -11.28 -5.93
N ALA A 42 -1.61 -10.38 -6.04
CA ALA A 42 -1.65 -9.12 -5.32
C ALA A 42 -1.95 -7.98 -6.30
N VAL A 43 -2.97 -7.19 -5.98
CA VAL A 43 -3.24 -5.94 -6.70
C VAL A 43 -2.50 -4.82 -5.98
N VAL A 44 -1.69 -4.07 -6.71
CA VAL A 44 -0.88 -2.99 -6.19
C VAL A 44 -1.31 -1.70 -6.87
N SER A 45 -1.82 -0.75 -6.09
CA SER A 45 -2.09 0.60 -6.54
C SER A 45 -0.95 1.50 -6.08
N ILE A 46 -0.34 2.26 -6.99
CA ILE A 46 0.79 3.15 -6.71
C ILE A 46 0.42 4.53 -7.23
N GLY A 47 0.66 5.57 -6.43
CA GLY A 47 0.43 6.95 -6.84
C GLY A 47 1.20 7.94 -6.00
N PHE A 48 1.09 9.21 -6.35
CA PHE A 48 1.62 10.29 -5.54
C PHE A 48 0.53 10.79 -4.60
N VAL A 49 0.88 11.15 -3.37
CA VAL A 49 -0.04 11.82 -2.45
C VAL A 49 -0.40 13.19 -3.01
N LYS A 50 -1.70 13.53 -3.06
CA LYS A 50 -2.20 14.81 -3.57
C LYS A 50 -1.56 16.01 -2.87
N ASP A 51 -1.30 15.84 -1.58
CA ASP A 51 -0.70 16.85 -0.71
C ASP A 51 0.83 16.90 -0.80
N ALA A 52 1.47 16.13 -1.70
CA ALA A 52 2.90 16.22 -1.95
C ALA A 52 3.31 17.65 -2.37
N LYS A 53 2.38 18.38 -3.00
CA LYS A 53 2.54 19.80 -3.34
C LYS A 53 2.79 20.70 -2.12
N TYR A 54 2.37 20.26 -0.93
CA TYR A 54 2.58 20.94 0.35
C TYR A 54 3.79 20.39 1.13
N HIS A 55 4.65 19.59 0.48
CA HIS A 55 5.86 18.99 1.07
C HIS A 55 5.58 18.08 2.28
N ILE A 56 4.46 17.35 2.24
CA ILE A 56 4.17 16.32 3.25
C ILE A 56 5.07 15.10 2.99
N ASP A 57 5.91 14.75 3.96
CA ASP A 57 6.79 13.58 3.90
C ASP A 57 6.04 12.30 4.29
N VAL A 58 5.08 11.91 3.44
CA VAL A 58 4.38 10.63 3.54
C VAL A 58 4.79 9.77 2.35
N GLN A 59 5.32 8.58 2.64
CA GLN A 59 5.84 7.66 1.63
C GLN A 59 5.77 6.21 2.10
N GLY A 60 5.74 5.28 1.14
CA GLY A 60 5.77 3.84 1.38
C GLY A 60 4.45 3.13 1.10
N PHE A 61 4.41 1.84 1.41
CA PHE A 61 3.30 0.94 1.04
C PHE A 61 2.43 0.53 2.22
N ASN A 62 1.13 0.65 2.07
CA ASN A 62 0.14 0.12 2.99
C ASN A 62 -0.26 -1.29 2.53
N VAL A 63 0.12 -2.29 3.31
CA VAL A 63 -0.17 -3.70 2.99
C VAL A 63 -1.43 -4.14 3.70
N TYR A 64 -2.43 -4.54 2.92
CA TYR A 64 -3.71 -5.02 3.40
C TYR A 64 -3.87 -6.53 3.19
N HIS A 65 -4.52 -7.17 4.16
CA HIS A 65 -4.95 -8.56 4.08
C HIS A 65 -6.35 -8.68 4.67
N LYS A 66 -7.30 -9.23 3.90
CA LYS A 66 -8.71 -9.39 4.31
C LYS A 66 -9.32 -8.06 4.84
N ALA A 67 -9.14 -6.98 4.08
CA ALA A 67 -9.58 -5.62 4.42
C ALA A 67 -8.98 -5.05 5.74
N ARG A 68 -7.88 -5.63 6.24
CA ARG A 68 -7.17 -5.16 7.42
C ARG A 68 -5.78 -4.66 7.04
N LEU A 69 -5.42 -3.47 7.48
CA LEU A 69 -4.06 -2.95 7.37
C LEU A 69 -3.12 -3.77 8.26
N ILE A 70 -2.11 -4.39 7.65
CA ILE A 70 -1.12 -5.23 8.32
C ILE A 70 0.20 -4.48 8.50
N LYS A 71 0.67 -3.83 7.45
CA LYS A 71 1.88 -3.00 7.51
C LYS A 71 1.57 -1.59 6.99
N PRO A 72 1.46 -0.59 7.88
CA PRO A 72 1.36 0.80 7.46
C PRO A 72 2.70 1.32 6.95
N PHE A 73 2.68 2.12 5.89
CA PHE A 73 3.83 2.86 5.33
C PHE A 73 5.14 2.03 5.26
N TRP A 74 5.04 0.79 4.78
CA TRP A 74 6.17 -0.10 4.67
C TRP A 74 7.18 0.45 3.66
N TRP A 75 8.37 0.72 4.17
CA TRP A 75 9.51 1.22 3.41
C TRP A 75 10.11 0.11 2.55
N LEU A 76 10.04 0.27 1.21
CA LEU A 76 10.46 -0.75 0.25
C LEU A 76 11.77 -0.43 -0.49
N TRP A 77 12.20 0.82 -0.53
CA TRP A 77 13.38 1.22 -1.31
C TRP A 77 14.25 2.19 -0.52
N ASN A 78 15.57 2.07 -0.63
CA ASN A 78 16.49 3.09 -0.12
C ASN A 78 16.89 3.98 -1.29
N ALA A 79 16.13 5.05 -1.54
CA ALA A 79 16.52 6.05 -2.51
C ALA A 79 17.60 6.93 -1.87
N ALA A 80 18.77 7.02 -2.50
CA ALA A 80 19.80 7.97 -2.11
C ALA A 80 19.41 9.36 -2.64
N GLY A 81 18.44 10.03 -1.99
CA GLY A 81 17.97 11.36 -2.41
C GLY A 81 16.48 11.60 -2.16
N SER A 82 15.91 12.60 -2.83
CA SER A 82 14.47 12.94 -2.82
C SER A 82 13.60 12.05 -3.72
N ASP A 83 14.21 11.06 -4.38
CA ASP A 83 13.52 10.20 -5.32
C ASP A 83 12.50 9.31 -4.59
N GLY A 84 11.24 9.39 -5.00
CA GLY A 84 10.14 8.66 -4.37
C GLY A 84 9.46 9.37 -3.20
N CYS A 85 9.90 10.57 -2.81
CA CYS A 85 9.16 11.38 -1.83
C CYS A 85 7.73 11.63 -2.32
N GLY A 86 6.76 11.39 -1.44
CA GLY A 86 5.33 11.53 -1.76
C GLY A 86 4.73 10.35 -2.52
N VAL A 87 5.49 9.28 -2.82
CA VAL A 87 4.94 8.06 -3.43
C VAL A 87 4.31 7.19 -2.34
N ILE A 88 3.03 6.93 -2.49
CA ILE A 88 2.26 6.01 -1.65
C ILE A 88 1.80 4.82 -2.49
N GLY A 89 1.83 3.65 -1.86
CA GLY A 89 1.32 2.43 -2.47
C GLY A 89 0.35 1.71 -1.57
N ILE A 90 -0.56 0.95 -2.17
CA ILE A 90 -1.50 0.08 -1.49
C ILE A 90 -1.36 -1.31 -2.10
N VAL A 91 -1.17 -2.31 -1.25
CA VAL A 91 -1.05 -3.71 -1.65
C VAL A 91 -2.22 -4.48 -1.08
N PHE A 92 -3.07 -5.02 -1.96
CA PHE A 92 -4.12 -5.95 -1.60
C PHE A 92 -3.70 -7.37 -1.96
N ALA A 93 -3.46 -8.20 -0.95
CA ALA A 93 -3.28 -9.63 -1.16
C ALA A 93 -4.65 -10.30 -1.35
N LEU A 94 -4.97 -10.66 -2.59
CA LEU A 94 -6.20 -11.36 -2.95
C LEU A 94 -5.89 -12.86 -3.05
N LYS A 95 -6.31 -13.59 -2.00
CA LYS A 95 -6.20 -15.06 -1.80
C LYS A 95 -4.85 -15.58 -1.30
N PHE A 96 -4.94 -16.35 -0.22
CA PHE A 96 -3.92 -17.22 0.39
C PHE A 96 -4.54 -18.61 0.52
#